data_AF-A0A175W7T2-F1
#
_entry.id   AF-A0A175W7T2-F1
#
_cell.length_a   1.000
_cell.length_b   1.000
_cell.length_c   1.000
_cell.angle_alpha   90.00
_cell.angle_beta   90.00
_cell.angle_gamma   90.00
#
_symmetry.space_group_name_H-M   'P 1'
#
loop_
_entity.id
_entity.type
_entity.pdbx_description
1 polymer ?
#
loop_
_entity_poly.entity_id
_entity_poly.type
_entity_poly.pdbx_seq_one_letter_code
_entity_poly.pdbx_strand_id
1 'polypeptide(L)'
;MADERLLEKIHALSDLELAALLCLVAREHCLIGTEPDSVDELAEELRLIASKTFSLSSAIISCHSHTTLDEFATGLLAAAPSPSDTRSVSPYRPRYEQPQSSTGAPSSASGTYFPVASAPRAVRGSLSPHIGSTIGLPSPSIGVGTSNSQASHQPRIANVILAKDLDRAPRAVQIQALELLRTRRIFTRTSVQTAPKQFLFIAVVGAASGGQSRVTPHLNDFFYLAHWHDTEEDGFPYLDEESGRLNRARTGAGAGADELDDGARYPASAPLFAERDISLIAQLSQQAHVDVDVTRYQMNLVSFLRTHRAVAGGVSPTATKHLERLAKSLAPLHGLDYVTPSLVALAAKKVYLHRIQVVADPQRERSMQWGSELGAVRALLEGVGPEEVIEDVIGLVGVPN
;
A
#
# COMPACT_ATOMS: atom_id res chain seq x y z
N MET A 1 7.31 25.19 -1.42
CA MET A 1 6.01 24.84 -2.03
C MET A 1 6.17 23.67 -2.97
N ALA A 2 5.09 22.96 -3.29
CA ALA A 2 5.09 21.92 -4.31
C ALA A 2 5.27 22.53 -5.72
N ASP A 3 5.74 21.72 -6.67
CA ASP A 3 5.73 22.08 -8.10
C ASP A 3 4.29 22.05 -8.64
N GLU A 4 3.94 22.91 -9.59
CA GLU A 4 2.61 23.00 -10.21
C GLU A 4 2.18 21.62 -10.74
N ARG A 5 3.11 20.92 -11.41
CA ARG A 5 2.93 19.57 -11.95
C ARG A 5 2.69 18.50 -10.90
N LEU A 6 3.11 18.74 -9.66
CA LEU A 6 2.85 17.83 -8.55
C LEU A 6 1.44 18.09 -7.98
N LEU A 7 1.02 19.35 -7.90
CA LEU A 7 -0.34 19.72 -7.50
C LEU A 7 -1.38 19.23 -8.52
N GLU A 8 -1.13 19.39 -9.82
CA GLU A 8 -1.98 18.83 -10.89
C GLU A 8 -2.20 17.31 -10.72
N LYS A 9 -1.13 16.56 -10.42
CA LYS A 9 -1.22 15.11 -10.14
C LYS A 9 -2.02 14.81 -8.88
N ILE A 10 -1.84 15.59 -7.81
CA ILE A 10 -2.52 15.40 -6.53
C ILE A 10 -4.02 15.67 -6.67
N HIS A 11 -4.41 16.73 -7.38
CA HIS A 11 -5.82 17.07 -7.62
C HIS A 11 -6.54 16.09 -8.57
N ALA A 12 -5.81 15.22 -9.27
CA ALA A 12 -6.36 14.17 -10.12
C ALA A 12 -6.49 12.80 -9.41
N LEU A 13 -6.10 12.69 -8.14
CA LEU A 13 -6.22 11.46 -7.35
C LEU A 13 -7.66 11.23 -6.87
N SER A 14 -8.07 9.96 -6.79
CA SER A 14 -9.26 9.58 -6.02
C SER A 14 -9.02 9.69 -4.50
N ASP A 15 -10.09 9.69 -3.71
CA ASP A 15 -10.00 9.80 -2.25
C ASP A 15 -9.26 8.61 -1.61
N LEU A 16 -9.32 7.42 -2.22
CA LEU A 16 -8.53 6.23 -1.87
C LEU A 16 -7.03 6.44 -2.13
N GLU A 17 -6.66 6.95 -3.31
CA GLU A 17 -5.28 7.23 -3.66
C GLU A 17 -4.68 8.32 -2.78
N LEU A 18 -5.47 9.35 -2.48
CA LEU A 18 -5.12 10.43 -1.55
C LEU A 18 -4.90 9.89 -0.13
N ALA A 19 -5.78 9.02 0.37
CA ALA A 19 -5.62 8.37 1.67
C ALA A 19 -4.33 7.51 1.74
N ALA A 20 -4.03 6.75 0.69
CA ALA A 20 -2.80 5.98 0.58
C ALA A 20 -1.55 6.87 0.51
N LEU A 21 -1.58 7.95 -0.30
CA LEU A 21 -0.50 8.93 -0.41
C LEU A 21 -0.19 9.58 0.94
N LEU A 22 -1.20 10.06 1.66
CA LEU A 22 -1.06 10.68 2.99
C LEU A 22 -0.40 9.72 3.99
N CYS A 23 -0.74 8.43 3.96
CA CYS A 23 -0.13 7.41 4.82
C CYS A 23 1.32 7.10 4.42
N LEU A 24 1.63 7.02 3.13
CA LEU A 24 3.00 6.84 2.64
C LEU A 24 3.91 8.03 2.98
N VAL A 25 3.41 9.26 2.83
CA VAL A 25 4.05 10.53 3.22
C VAL A 25 4.36 10.57 4.72
N ALA A 26 3.38 10.21 5.56
CA ALA A 26 3.59 10.12 7.01
C ALA A 26 4.37 8.87 7.44
N ARG A 27 4.52 7.87 6.57
CA ARG A 27 5.05 6.52 6.89
C ARG A 27 4.24 5.82 7.99
N GLU A 28 2.93 6.02 7.96
CA GLU A 28 1.93 5.46 8.87
C GLU A 28 0.96 4.53 8.10
N HIS A 29 -0.15 4.16 8.75
CA HIS A 29 -1.08 3.11 8.30
C HIS A 29 -2.53 3.59 8.41
N CYS A 30 -3.45 3.06 7.62
CA CYS A 30 -4.86 3.47 7.63
C CYS A 30 -5.84 2.30 7.78
N LEU A 31 -7.08 2.67 8.09
CA LEU A 31 -8.25 1.81 7.99
C LEU A 31 -9.14 2.38 6.87
N ILE A 32 -9.68 1.52 6.01
CA ILE A 32 -10.63 1.92 4.97
C ILE A 32 -11.88 1.07 5.14
N GLY A 33 -13.00 1.73 5.40
CA GLY A 33 -14.31 1.11 5.50
C GLY A 33 -15.10 1.25 4.21
N THR A 34 -16.01 0.31 3.98
CA THR A 34 -16.99 0.30 2.89
C THR A 34 -18.13 -0.64 3.26
N GLU A 35 -19.13 -0.79 2.39
CA GLU A 35 -20.23 -1.75 2.57
C GLU A 35 -19.70 -3.20 2.68
N PRO A 36 -20.34 -4.10 3.45
CA PRO A 36 -19.82 -5.45 3.69
C PRO A 36 -19.67 -6.30 2.42
N ASP A 37 -20.47 -6.02 1.39
CA ASP A 37 -20.46 -6.74 0.12
C ASP A 37 -19.34 -6.22 -0.81
N SER A 38 -18.89 -4.97 -0.65
CA SER A 38 -17.87 -4.30 -1.46
C SER A 38 -16.43 -4.51 -0.97
N VAL A 39 -16.22 -5.19 0.17
CA VAL A 39 -14.88 -5.40 0.80
C VAL A 39 -13.90 -6.13 -0.14
N ASP A 40 -14.41 -7.04 -0.97
CA ASP A 40 -13.60 -7.80 -1.92
C ASP A 40 -13.14 -6.92 -3.09
N GLU A 41 -14.04 -6.08 -3.61
CA GLU A 41 -13.78 -5.16 -4.72
C GLU A 41 -12.85 -4.03 -4.25
N LEU A 42 -13.14 -3.37 -3.13
CA LEU A 42 -12.26 -2.34 -2.56
C LEU A 42 -10.83 -2.86 -2.31
N ALA A 43 -10.66 -4.11 -1.84
CA ALA A 43 -9.34 -4.68 -1.64
C ALA A 43 -8.57 -4.89 -2.95
N GLU A 44 -9.26 -5.24 -4.03
CA GLU A 44 -8.64 -5.40 -5.35
C GLU A 44 -8.39 -4.05 -6.05
N GLU A 45 -9.26 -3.04 -5.84
CA GLU A 45 -9.01 -1.66 -6.25
C GLU A 45 -7.76 -1.09 -5.56
N LEU A 46 -7.63 -1.27 -4.23
CA LEU A 46 -6.44 -0.88 -3.48
C LEU A 46 -5.18 -1.64 -3.92
N ARG A 47 -5.31 -2.89 -4.38
CA ARG A 47 -4.21 -3.67 -4.97
C ARG A 47 -3.74 -3.04 -6.29
N LEU A 48 -4.68 -2.56 -7.11
CA LEU A 48 -4.39 -1.87 -8.35
C LEU A 48 -3.84 -0.46 -8.12
N ILE A 49 -4.35 0.31 -7.16
CA ILE A 49 -3.78 1.61 -6.74
C ILE A 49 -2.31 1.43 -6.31
N ALA A 50 -2.01 0.41 -5.49
CA ALA A 50 -0.65 0.14 -5.06
C ALA A 50 0.32 -0.06 -6.23
N SER A 51 -0.11 -0.77 -7.28
CA SER A 51 0.73 -1.11 -8.44
C SER A 51 0.74 -0.02 -9.54
N LYS A 52 -0.43 0.50 -9.94
CA LYS A 52 -0.58 1.54 -10.99
C LYS A 52 -0.07 2.91 -10.50
N THR A 53 -0.54 3.38 -9.35
CA THR A 53 -0.29 4.75 -8.86
C THR A 53 1.10 4.89 -8.24
N PHE A 54 1.50 3.89 -7.43
CA PHE A 54 2.73 3.95 -6.62
C PHE A 54 3.84 2.96 -7.02
N SER A 55 3.59 2.02 -7.95
CA SER A 55 4.53 0.95 -8.32
C SER A 55 5.07 0.13 -7.12
N LEU A 56 4.22 -0.11 -6.13
CA LEU A 56 4.51 -0.87 -4.93
C LEU A 56 3.97 -2.31 -5.02
N SER A 57 4.71 -3.26 -4.46
CA SER A 57 4.22 -4.63 -4.30
C SER A 57 3.10 -4.68 -3.26
N SER A 58 2.01 -5.40 -3.54
CA SER A 58 0.87 -5.55 -2.65
C SER A 58 0.61 -7.02 -2.31
N ALA A 59 0.06 -7.27 -1.11
CA ALA A 59 -0.43 -8.58 -0.69
C ALA A 59 -1.79 -8.42 0.03
N ILE A 60 -2.77 -9.23 -0.37
CA ILE A 60 -4.10 -9.28 0.24
C ILE A 60 -4.17 -10.44 1.23
N ILE A 61 -4.71 -10.18 2.42
CA ILE A 61 -4.97 -11.18 3.45
C ILE A 61 -6.45 -11.12 3.83
N SER A 62 -7.18 -12.20 3.57
CA SER A 62 -8.55 -12.38 4.07
C SER A 62 -8.51 -12.87 5.52
N CYS A 63 -9.03 -12.06 6.45
CA CYS A 63 -9.13 -12.44 7.86
C CYS A 63 -10.53 -12.96 8.20
N HIS A 64 -10.62 -13.84 9.18
CA HIS A 64 -11.85 -14.44 9.68
C HIS A 64 -11.67 -14.96 11.11
N SER A 65 -12.77 -15.39 11.74
CA SER A 65 -12.85 -15.83 13.14
C SER A 65 -11.85 -16.91 13.57
N HIS A 66 -11.27 -17.64 12.62
CA HIS A 66 -10.33 -18.74 12.83
C HIS A 66 -8.94 -18.48 12.20
N THR A 67 -8.63 -17.25 11.77
CA THR A 67 -7.33 -16.92 11.15
C THR A 67 -6.21 -17.19 12.14
N THR A 68 -5.20 -17.93 11.70
CA THR A 68 -4.05 -18.30 12.55
C THR A 68 -2.92 -17.29 12.46
N LEU A 69 -2.03 -17.26 13.45
CA LEU A 69 -0.83 -16.42 13.42
C LEU A 69 0.13 -16.79 12.28
N ASP A 70 0.23 -18.07 11.95
CA ASP A 70 1.08 -18.56 10.85
C ASP A 70 0.50 -18.16 9.48
N GLU A 71 -0.81 -18.28 9.31
CA GLU A 71 -1.55 -17.86 8.12
C GLU A 71 -1.43 -16.36 7.89
N PHE A 72 -1.71 -15.54 8.91
CA PHE A 72 -1.52 -14.08 8.83
C PHE A 72 -0.06 -13.74 8.48
N ALA A 73 0.91 -14.36 9.13
CA ALA A 73 2.32 -14.10 8.84
C ALA A 73 2.77 -14.55 7.44
N THR A 74 2.17 -15.61 6.90
CA THR A 74 2.45 -16.11 5.55
C THR A 74 1.78 -15.24 4.49
N GLY A 75 0.57 -14.74 4.75
CA GLY A 75 -0.16 -13.84 3.85
C GLY A 75 0.49 -12.47 3.63
N LEU A 76 1.38 -12.04 4.54
CA LEU A 76 2.13 -10.79 4.38
C LEU A 76 3.17 -10.83 3.25
N LEU A 77 3.52 -12.03 2.79
CA LEU A 77 4.60 -12.26 1.85
C LEU A 77 4.17 -11.89 0.43
N ALA A 78 4.94 -11.04 -0.24
CA ALA A 78 4.83 -10.89 -1.68
C ALA A 78 5.13 -12.24 -2.34
N ALA A 79 4.25 -12.67 -3.24
CA ALA A 79 4.50 -13.86 -4.05
C ALA A 79 5.83 -13.68 -4.80
N ALA A 80 6.73 -14.65 -4.66
CA ALA A 80 7.93 -14.68 -5.50
C ALA A 80 7.49 -14.79 -6.97
N PRO A 81 8.03 -13.99 -7.90
CA PRO A 81 7.65 -14.08 -9.31
C PRO A 81 7.93 -15.49 -9.81
N SER A 82 6.90 -16.19 -10.26
CA SER A 82 6.98 -17.57 -10.72
C SER A 82 7.88 -17.66 -11.95
N PRO A 83 8.97 -18.46 -11.92
CA PRO A 83 9.84 -18.65 -13.08
C PRO A 83 9.20 -19.66 -14.05
N SER A 84 8.06 -19.30 -14.63
CA SER A 84 7.32 -20.12 -15.57
C SER A 84 6.49 -19.28 -16.55
N ASP A 85 7.17 -18.50 -17.40
CA ASP A 85 6.74 -18.23 -18.78
C ASP A 85 7.89 -17.66 -19.62
N THR A 86 8.95 -18.46 -19.74
CA THR A 86 10.00 -18.30 -20.76
C THR A 86 10.06 -19.53 -21.67
N ARG A 87 8.90 -19.99 -22.14
CA ARG A 87 8.82 -20.81 -23.37
C ARG A 87 8.83 -19.91 -24.60
N SER A 88 9.88 -19.09 -24.73
CA SER A 88 10.20 -18.43 -25.98
C SER A 88 10.65 -19.50 -26.98
N VAL A 89 9.70 -20.01 -27.77
CA VAL A 89 9.97 -20.98 -28.84
C VAL A 89 10.89 -20.29 -29.85
N SER A 90 12.15 -20.75 -29.93
CA SER A 90 13.16 -20.17 -30.82
C SER A 90 12.69 -20.26 -32.28
N PRO A 91 12.45 -19.13 -32.98
CA PRO A 91 12.00 -19.16 -34.36
C PRO A 91 13.19 -19.39 -35.29
N TYR A 92 13.50 -20.66 -35.54
CA TYR A 92 14.38 -21.06 -36.64
C TYR A 92 13.73 -20.67 -37.98
N ARG A 93 14.13 -19.54 -38.57
CA ARG A 93 13.82 -19.19 -39.97
C ARG A 93 15.09 -19.31 -40.83
N PRO A 94 15.06 -20.10 -41.92
CA PRO A 94 16.24 -20.38 -42.72
C PRO A 94 16.65 -19.18 -43.58
N ARG A 95 17.97 -19.00 -43.72
CA ARG A 95 18.61 -17.94 -44.49
C ARG A 95 18.52 -18.24 -45.99
N TYR A 96 17.73 -17.47 -46.73
CA TYR A 96 17.83 -17.43 -48.18
C TYR A 96 18.92 -16.44 -48.60
N GLU A 97 19.95 -16.95 -49.27
CA GLU A 97 21.01 -16.15 -49.88
C GLU A 97 20.61 -15.75 -51.30
N GLN A 98 20.59 -14.46 -51.62
CA GLN A 98 20.82 -13.94 -52.98
C GLN A 98 21.40 -12.50 -52.93
N PRO A 99 22.12 -12.05 -53.97
CA PRO A 99 23.32 -11.23 -53.75
C PRO A 99 23.33 -9.85 -54.45
N GLN A 100 23.81 -8.83 -53.73
CA GLN A 100 24.42 -7.61 -54.27
C GLN A 100 25.58 -7.24 -53.31
N SER A 101 26.86 -7.14 -53.67
CA SER A 101 27.53 -6.45 -54.78
C SER A 101 27.66 -4.92 -54.63
N SER A 102 28.42 -4.44 -53.64
CA SER A 102 29.26 -3.24 -53.80
C SER A 102 30.29 -3.02 -52.68
N THR A 103 31.52 -2.69 -53.10
CA THR A 103 32.51 -1.79 -52.45
C THR A 103 32.83 -1.96 -50.96
N GLY A 104 34.01 -2.53 -50.68
CA GLY A 104 34.71 -2.38 -49.41
C GLY A 104 36.02 -1.59 -49.54
N ALA A 105 36.52 -1.12 -48.39
CA ALA A 105 37.81 -0.46 -48.13
C ALA A 105 38.02 0.97 -48.69
N PRO A 106 38.97 1.76 -48.14
CA PRO A 106 39.78 1.62 -46.91
C PRO A 106 39.32 2.63 -45.82
N SER A 107 39.88 2.83 -44.62
CA SER A 107 41.26 2.86 -44.13
C SER A 107 41.27 3.01 -42.58
N SER A 108 42.10 2.26 -41.83
CA SER A 108 43.33 2.72 -41.14
C SER A 108 43.20 3.68 -39.93
N ALA A 109 43.55 3.21 -38.71
CA ALA A 109 44.62 3.74 -37.83
C ALA A 109 44.43 3.42 -36.32
N SER A 110 45.55 3.14 -35.61
CA SER A 110 45.75 3.08 -34.14
C SER A 110 44.97 1.98 -33.35
N GLY A 111 45.52 1.16 -32.45
CA GLY A 111 46.81 1.13 -31.72
C GLY A 111 46.61 1.37 -30.19
N THR A 112 47.29 0.77 -29.20
CA THR A 112 48.30 -0.33 -29.13
C THR A 112 48.55 -0.77 -27.64
N TYR A 113 49.07 -1.99 -27.36
CA TYR A 113 49.65 -2.53 -26.08
C TYR A 113 48.73 -2.73 -24.82
N PHE A 114 48.56 -3.92 -24.17
CA PHE A 114 49.43 -4.89 -23.40
C PHE A 114 49.79 -4.46 -21.95
N PRO A 115 50.16 -5.32 -20.94
CA PRO A 115 50.45 -6.79 -20.85
C PRO A 115 49.66 -7.59 -19.74
N VAL A 116 49.52 -8.94 -19.66
CA VAL A 116 50.38 -10.16 -19.36
C VAL A 116 50.80 -10.45 -17.88
N ALA A 117 50.35 -11.60 -17.31
CA ALA A 117 51.03 -12.59 -16.39
C ALA A 117 50.01 -13.42 -15.55
N SER A 118 50.23 -14.62 -14.96
CA SER A 118 51.04 -15.86 -15.22
C SER A 118 50.61 -17.00 -14.24
N ALA A 119 50.92 -18.28 -14.52
CA ALA A 119 50.43 -19.50 -13.80
C ALA A 119 51.29 -19.99 -12.58
N PRO A 120 50.84 -21.02 -11.79
CA PRO A 120 51.32 -22.44 -11.93
C PRO A 120 50.27 -23.56 -11.61
N ARG A 121 50.30 -24.81 -12.16
CA ARG A 121 51.00 -26.09 -11.77
C ARG A 121 50.83 -26.55 -10.29
N ALA A 122 50.71 -27.84 -9.88
CA ALA A 122 50.56 -29.21 -10.47
C ALA A 122 50.08 -30.19 -9.32
N VAL A 123 49.65 -31.47 -9.46
CA VAL A 123 50.45 -32.74 -9.60
C VAL A 123 49.53 -34.02 -9.51
N ARG A 124 49.75 -34.98 -10.43
CA ARG A 124 49.62 -36.48 -10.46
C ARG A 124 48.82 -37.36 -9.45
N GLY A 125 48.28 -38.47 -10.00
CA GLY A 125 48.28 -39.84 -9.42
C GLY A 125 46.90 -40.55 -9.36
N SER A 126 46.39 -41.31 -10.34
CA SER A 126 46.76 -42.63 -10.93
C SER A 126 46.39 -43.89 -10.10
N LEU A 127 45.43 -44.69 -10.59
CA LEU A 127 45.47 -46.17 -10.75
C LEU A 127 44.13 -46.74 -11.30
N SER A 128 44.19 -47.84 -12.06
CA SER A 128 43.08 -48.52 -12.79
C SER A 128 42.74 -49.89 -12.17
N PRO A 129 41.54 -50.48 -12.41
CA PRO A 129 41.34 -51.44 -13.54
C PRO A 129 39.91 -51.41 -14.17
N HIS A 130 39.73 -51.47 -15.50
CA HIS A 130 39.71 -52.63 -16.42
C HIS A 130 38.52 -53.61 -16.34
N ILE A 131 37.46 -53.30 -17.10
CA ILE A 131 36.46 -54.12 -17.85
C ILE A 131 35.42 -53.10 -18.42
N GLY A 132 34.78 -53.21 -19.60
CA GLY A 132 34.89 -54.13 -20.74
C GLY A 132 33.98 -53.69 -21.93
N SER A 133 34.02 -54.44 -23.05
CA SER A 133 33.06 -54.45 -24.19
C SER A 133 32.33 -53.16 -24.66
N THR A 134 32.95 -52.49 -25.64
CA THR A 134 32.37 -51.99 -26.92
C THR A 134 30.85 -51.78 -27.11
N ILE A 135 30.44 -50.55 -27.49
CA ILE A 135 30.07 -50.13 -28.87
C ILE A 135 29.92 -48.59 -28.96
N GLY A 136 30.46 -47.98 -30.03
CA GLY A 136 29.93 -46.75 -30.67
C GLY A 136 29.99 -45.39 -29.95
N LEU A 137 31.01 -44.56 -30.27
CA LEU A 137 30.99 -43.11 -29.99
C LEU A 137 30.10 -42.35 -30.99
N PRO A 138 29.62 -41.14 -30.63
CA PRO A 138 30.33 -39.96 -31.14
C PRO A 138 30.80 -38.97 -30.05
N SER A 139 31.84 -38.20 -30.37
CA SER A 139 32.44 -37.13 -29.55
C SER A 139 32.02 -35.72 -30.07
N PRO A 140 32.55 -34.60 -29.54
CA PRO A 140 32.04 -33.96 -28.34
C PRO A 140 31.62 -32.49 -28.56
N SER A 141 30.72 -31.96 -27.73
CA SER A 141 30.38 -30.53 -27.71
C SER A 141 30.75 -29.88 -26.38
N ILE A 142 31.66 -28.90 -26.44
CA ILE A 142 32.08 -28.06 -25.31
C ILE A 142 30.95 -27.09 -24.95
N GLY A 143 30.61 -26.97 -23.66
CA GLY A 143 29.43 -26.21 -23.20
C GLY A 143 29.55 -25.69 -21.77
N VAL A 144 30.34 -24.62 -21.63
CA VAL A 144 30.38 -23.58 -20.57
C VAL A 144 29.47 -23.74 -19.34
N GLY A 145 30.08 -23.55 -18.17
CA GLY A 145 29.47 -23.74 -16.85
C GLY A 145 28.10 -23.09 -16.64
N THR A 146 27.18 -23.91 -16.12
CA THR A 146 25.93 -23.46 -15.51
C THR A 146 26.23 -22.63 -14.27
N SER A 147 26.24 -21.31 -14.42
CA SER A 147 26.09 -20.39 -13.29
C SER A 147 24.67 -20.53 -12.73
N ASN A 148 24.43 -21.63 -12.00
CA ASN A 148 23.18 -21.89 -11.30
C ASN A 148 23.11 -21.02 -10.03
N SER A 149 23.29 -19.71 -10.18
CA SER A 149 22.91 -18.71 -9.20
C SER A 149 21.40 -18.51 -9.24
N GLN A 150 20.66 -19.61 -9.01
CA GLN A 150 19.31 -19.51 -8.45
C GLN A 150 19.48 -19.02 -7.02
N ALA A 151 19.68 -17.71 -6.87
CA ALA A 151 19.58 -17.06 -5.59
C ALA A 151 18.16 -17.34 -5.08
N SER A 152 18.06 -18.16 -4.03
CA SER A 152 16.80 -18.46 -3.37
C SER A 152 16.29 -17.17 -2.75
N HIS A 153 15.51 -16.41 -3.51
CA HIS A 153 14.85 -15.20 -3.05
C HIS A 153 13.86 -15.62 -1.97
N GLN A 154 14.30 -15.54 -0.71
CA GLN A 154 13.41 -15.71 0.43
C GLN A 154 12.25 -14.72 0.26
N PRO A 155 10.99 -15.17 0.42
CA PRO A 155 9.86 -14.28 0.31
C PRO A 155 9.98 -13.18 1.36
N ARG A 156 9.56 -11.96 1.00
CA ARG A 156 9.63 -10.78 1.85
C ARG A 156 8.23 -10.19 2.01
N ILE A 157 8.01 -9.48 3.10
CA ILE A 157 6.81 -8.69 3.33
C ILE A 157 6.63 -7.70 2.16
N ALA A 158 5.42 -7.65 1.59
CA ALA A 158 5.08 -6.71 0.52
C ALA A 158 5.14 -5.24 0.99
N ASN A 159 5.16 -4.30 0.06
CA ASN A 159 5.16 -2.87 0.38
C ASN A 159 3.79 -2.40 0.92
N VAL A 160 2.71 -2.93 0.37
CA VAL A 160 1.33 -2.63 0.79
C VAL A 160 0.65 -3.90 1.25
N ILE A 161 0.14 -3.91 2.48
CA ILE A 161 -0.63 -5.02 3.04
C ILE A 161 -2.09 -4.61 3.13
N LEU A 162 -2.97 -5.41 2.53
CA LEU A 162 -4.40 -5.19 2.50
C LEU A 162 -5.07 -6.29 3.34
N ALA A 163 -5.34 -5.98 4.60
CA ALA A 163 -5.92 -6.92 5.56
C ALA A 163 -7.45 -6.76 5.61
N LYS A 164 -8.15 -7.58 4.82
CA LYS A 164 -9.61 -7.64 4.75
C LYS A 164 -10.18 -8.25 6.02
N ASP A 165 -11.33 -7.75 6.49
CA ASP A 165 -12.06 -8.30 7.64
C ASP A 165 -11.21 -8.44 8.92
N LEU A 166 -10.26 -7.52 9.13
CA LEU A 166 -9.33 -7.58 10.26
C LEU A 166 -10.03 -7.47 11.63
N ASP A 167 -11.22 -6.87 11.67
CA ASP A 167 -12.14 -6.83 12.80
C ASP A 167 -12.63 -8.24 13.20
N ARG A 168 -12.85 -9.12 12.21
CA ARG A 168 -13.29 -10.51 12.38
C ARG A 168 -12.16 -11.44 12.85
N ALA A 169 -10.90 -11.01 12.74
CA ALA A 169 -9.73 -11.77 13.15
C ALA A 169 -9.65 -11.96 14.68
N PRO A 170 -9.13 -13.10 15.20
CA PRO A 170 -8.87 -13.28 16.62
C PRO A 170 -7.99 -12.17 17.22
N ARG A 171 -8.21 -11.84 18.50
CA ARG A 171 -7.41 -10.83 19.22
C ARG A 171 -5.90 -11.05 19.11
N ALA A 172 -5.43 -12.30 19.07
CA ALA A 172 -4.01 -12.62 18.88
C ALA A 172 -3.47 -12.13 17.53
N VAL A 173 -4.24 -12.27 16.44
CA VAL A 173 -3.89 -11.78 15.10
C VAL A 173 -3.87 -10.25 15.08
N GLN A 174 -4.86 -9.59 15.68
CA GLN A 174 -4.89 -8.13 15.79
C GLN A 174 -3.72 -7.57 16.63
N ILE A 175 -3.28 -8.29 17.67
CA ILE A 175 -2.07 -7.95 18.44
C ILE A 175 -0.80 -8.14 17.58
N GLN A 176 -0.73 -9.19 16.77
CA GLN A 176 0.39 -9.40 15.85
C GLN A 176 0.45 -8.31 14.76
N ALA A 177 -0.71 -7.87 14.25
CA ALA A 177 -0.81 -6.70 13.38
C ALA A 177 -0.28 -5.45 14.11
N LEU A 178 -0.77 -5.16 15.32
CA LEU A 178 -0.29 -4.03 16.13
C LEU A 178 1.24 -4.05 16.33
N GLU A 179 1.84 -5.22 16.57
CA GLU A 179 3.29 -5.35 16.69
C GLU A 179 4.03 -5.08 15.38
N LEU A 180 3.47 -5.49 14.24
CA LEU A 180 3.98 -5.16 12.91
C LEU A 180 3.90 -3.66 12.63
N LEU A 181 2.77 -3.00 12.93
CA LEU A 181 2.63 -1.54 12.80
C LEU A 181 3.66 -0.81 13.70
N ARG A 182 3.81 -1.25 14.95
CA ARG A 182 4.67 -0.62 15.96
C ARG A 182 6.17 -0.80 15.70
N THR A 183 6.60 -2.00 15.29
CA THR A 183 8.02 -2.37 15.20
C THR A 183 8.53 -2.54 13.76
N ARG A 184 7.63 -2.56 12.77
CA ARG A 184 7.90 -2.92 11.37
C ARG A 184 8.55 -4.29 11.23
N ARG A 185 8.25 -5.20 12.17
CA ARG A 185 8.76 -6.57 12.18
C ARG A 185 7.63 -7.54 12.49
N ILE A 186 7.69 -8.72 11.89
CA ILE A 186 6.87 -9.85 12.30
C ILE A 186 7.76 -11.02 12.69
N PHE A 187 7.39 -11.68 13.78
CA PHE A 187 8.05 -12.86 14.31
C PHE A 187 7.27 -14.08 13.85
N THR A 188 7.91 -14.96 13.07
CA THR A 188 7.38 -16.29 12.70
C THR A 188 8.09 -17.37 13.50
N ARG A 189 7.63 -18.63 13.43
CA ARG A 189 8.34 -19.76 14.06
C ARG A 189 9.78 -19.95 13.56
N THR A 190 10.09 -19.52 12.34
CA THR A 190 11.35 -19.82 11.65
C THR A 190 12.27 -18.61 11.50
N SER A 191 11.74 -17.39 11.53
CA SER A 191 12.52 -16.17 11.27
C SER A 191 11.83 -14.91 11.79
N VAL A 192 12.60 -13.83 11.94
CA VAL A 192 12.06 -12.48 12.11
C VAL A 192 12.19 -11.75 10.78
N GLN A 193 11.07 -11.32 10.22
CA GLN A 193 11.04 -10.54 8.98
C GLN A 193 10.83 -9.07 9.31
N THR A 194 11.52 -8.19 8.58
CA THR A 194 11.36 -6.73 8.70
C THR A 194 10.66 -6.19 7.46
N ALA A 195 9.65 -5.35 7.66
CA ALA A 195 8.90 -4.71 6.60
C ALA A 195 9.77 -3.71 5.81
N PRO A 196 9.47 -3.45 4.53
CA PRO A 196 10.23 -2.53 3.70
C PRO A 196 10.24 -1.07 4.22
N LYS A 197 11.18 -0.25 3.71
CA LYS A 197 11.32 1.17 4.09
C LYS A 197 10.04 1.97 3.79
N GLN A 198 9.48 1.75 2.61
CA GLN A 198 8.12 2.11 2.22
C GLN A 198 7.22 0.92 2.54
N PHE A 199 6.43 1.06 3.59
CA PHE A 199 5.52 0.05 4.10
C PHE A 199 4.21 0.73 4.48
N LEU A 200 3.11 0.26 3.91
CA LEU A 200 1.75 0.68 4.19
C LEU A 200 0.94 -0.55 4.59
N PHE A 201 0.23 -0.46 5.70
CA PHE A 201 -0.76 -1.44 6.11
C PHE A 201 -2.12 -0.74 6.02
N ILE A 202 -3.07 -1.38 5.35
CA ILE A 202 -4.46 -0.95 5.22
C ILE A 202 -5.33 -2.06 5.80
N ALA A 203 -6.10 -1.76 6.85
CA ALA A 203 -7.20 -2.61 7.26
C ALA A 203 -8.43 -2.28 6.40
N VAL A 204 -8.97 -3.26 5.67
CA VAL A 204 -10.18 -3.10 4.86
C VAL A 204 -11.32 -3.78 5.63
N VAL A 205 -12.32 -3.00 6.08
CA VAL A 205 -13.31 -3.48 7.07
C VAL A 205 -14.72 -3.10 6.64
N GLY A 206 -15.53 -4.11 6.29
CA GLY A 206 -16.93 -3.95 5.93
C GLY A 206 -17.79 -3.56 7.14
N ALA A 207 -18.52 -2.45 7.04
CA ALA A 207 -19.36 -1.93 8.11
C ALA A 207 -20.66 -1.30 7.57
N ALA A 208 -21.49 -0.75 8.46
CA ALA A 208 -22.70 -0.02 8.07
C ALA A 208 -22.48 1.50 7.91
N SER A 209 -21.35 2.03 8.40
CA SER A 209 -20.89 3.40 8.18
C SER A 209 -19.40 3.51 8.55
N GLY A 210 -18.76 4.62 8.16
CA GLY A 210 -17.35 4.91 8.44
C GLY A 210 -17.01 4.81 9.92
N GLY A 211 -17.85 5.41 10.77
CA GLY A 211 -17.69 5.36 12.22
C GLY A 211 -17.76 3.95 12.80
N GLN A 212 -18.49 3.01 12.18
CA GLN A 212 -18.59 1.63 12.64
C GLN A 212 -17.46 0.72 12.12
N SER A 213 -16.70 1.16 11.11
CA SER A 213 -15.54 0.44 10.60
C SER A 213 -14.36 0.56 11.57
N ARG A 214 -14.18 -0.44 12.45
CA ARG A 214 -13.21 -0.40 13.57
C ARG A 214 -12.73 -1.77 14.00
N VAL A 215 -11.53 -1.82 14.55
CA VAL A 215 -10.89 -3.03 15.13
C VAL A 215 -10.74 -2.91 16.65
N THR A 216 -9.95 -3.78 17.30
CA THR A 216 -9.68 -3.64 18.75
C THR A 216 -9.10 -2.26 19.10
N PRO A 217 -9.50 -1.65 20.24
CA PRO A 217 -9.19 -0.24 20.53
C PRO A 217 -7.71 0.15 20.46
N HIS A 218 -6.80 -0.75 20.88
CA HIS A 218 -5.36 -0.49 20.85
C HIS A 218 -4.76 -0.54 19.44
N LEU A 219 -5.23 -1.45 18.57
CA LEU A 219 -4.81 -1.47 17.16
C LEU A 219 -5.41 -0.27 16.42
N ASN A 220 -6.66 0.05 16.72
CA ASN A 220 -7.40 1.13 16.10
C ASN A 220 -6.77 2.51 16.35
N ASP A 221 -6.23 2.75 17.56
CA ASP A 221 -5.50 3.99 17.88
C ASP A 221 -4.19 4.17 17.09
N PHE A 222 -3.63 3.08 16.53
CA PHE A 222 -2.41 3.10 15.71
C PHE A 222 -2.66 3.35 14.21
N PHE A 223 -3.91 3.30 13.72
CA PHE A 223 -4.22 3.75 12.37
C PHE A 223 -4.26 5.28 12.33
N TYR A 224 -3.42 5.89 11.49
CA TYR A 224 -3.27 7.32 11.32
C TYR A 224 -4.61 8.01 11.08
N LEU A 225 -5.30 7.55 10.05
CA LEU A 225 -6.58 8.02 9.56
C LEU A 225 -7.46 6.83 9.19
N ALA A 226 -8.76 7.08 9.13
CA ALA A 226 -9.72 6.27 8.44
C ALA A 226 -10.39 7.03 7.30
N HIS A 227 -10.77 6.30 6.26
CA HIS A 227 -11.58 6.77 5.14
C HIS A 227 -12.77 5.81 4.98
N TRP A 228 -13.93 6.34 4.62
CA TRP A 228 -15.12 5.56 4.24
C TRP A 228 -15.32 5.74 2.75
N HIS A 229 -15.30 4.63 2.02
CA HIS A 229 -15.48 4.55 0.57
C HIS A 229 -16.93 4.18 0.27
N ASP A 230 -17.65 5.09 -0.38
CA ASP A 230 -19.03 4.88 -0.80
C ASP A 230 -19.04 4.24 -2.19
N THR A 231 -19.54 3.00 -2.29
CA THR A 231 -19.53 2.26 -3.54
C THR A 231 -20.47 2.88 -4.60
N GLU A 232 -21.53 3.59 -4.19
CA GLU A 232 -22.50 4.20 -5.12
C GLU A 232 -22.00 5.54 -5.69
N GLU A 233 -21.23 6.32 -4.91
CA GLU A 233 -20.65 7.60 -5.35
C GLU A 233 -19.29 7.45 -6.05
N ASP A 234 -18.34 6.72 -5.47
CA ASP A 234 -16.94 6.67 -5.93
C ASP A 234 -16.65 5.54 -6.95
N GLY A 235 -17.35 4.40 -6.83
CA GLY A 235 -17.12 3.20 -7.66
C GLY A 235 -15.72 2.58 -7.54
N PHE A 236 -15.28 1.83 -8.56
CA PHE A 236 -13.96 1.18 -8.60
C PHE A 236 -13.26 1.35 -9.97
N PRO A 237 -12.74 2.56 -10.28
CA PRO A 237 -12.23 2.90 -11.61
C PRO A 237 -11.15 1.96 -12.15
N TYR A 238 -10.18 1.54 -11.32
CA TYR A 238 -9.08 0.71 -11.78
C TYR A 238 -9.49 -0.75 -12.02
N LEU A 239 -10.46 -1.28 -11.27
CA LEU A 239 -11.06 -2.60 -11.49
C LEU A 239 -11.97 -2.64 -12.72
N ASP A 240 -12.75 -1.59 -12.96
CA ASP A 240 -13.59 -1.48 -14.16
C ASP A 240 -12.73 -1.47 -15.42
N GLU A 241 -11.58 -0.77 -15.41
CA GLU A 241 -10.59 -0.83 -16.48
C GLU A 241 -10.03 -2.24 -16.71
N GLU A 242 -9.67 -2.97 -15.64
CA GLU A 242 -9.08 -4.31 -15.72
C GLU A 242 -10.11 -5.33 -16.24
N SER A 243 -11.32 -5.29 -15.69
CA SER A 243 -12.47 -6.11 -16.08
C SER A 243 -12.88 -5.84 -17.53
N GLY A 244 -12.98 -4.56 -17.93
CA GLY A 244 -13.27 -4.15 -19.29
C GLY A 244 -12.20 -4.61 -20.29
N ARG A 245 -10.91 -4.57 -19.89
CA ARG A 245 -9.80 -5.06 -20.72
C ARG A 245 -9.84 -6.58 -20.89
N LEU A 246 -10.10 -7.32 -19.82
CA LEU A 246 -10.23 -8.79 -19.85
C LEU A 246 -11.44 -9.22 -20.69
N ASN A 247 -12.56 -8.52 -20.60
CA ASN A 247 -13.76 -8.79 -21.40
C ASN A 247 -13.53 -8.52 -22.89
N ARG A 248 -12.83 -7.43 -23.28
CA ARG A 248 -12.44 -7.18 -24.67
C ARG A 248 -11.51 -8.27 -25.22
N ALA A 249 -10.54 -8.73 -24.43
CA ALA A 249 -9.65 -9.83 -24.82
C ALA A 249 -10.40 -11.16 -25.02
N ARG A 250 -11.38 -11.48 -24.14
CA ARG A 250 -12.19 -12.70 -24.22
C ARG A 250 -13.20 -12.72 -25.37
N THR A 251 -13.80 -11.57 -25.68
CA THR A 251 -14.89 -11.48 -26.67
C THR A 251 -14.41 -11.42 -28.12
N GLY A 252 -13.11 -11.23 -28.37
CA GLY A 252 -12.55 -11.20 -29.73
C GLY A 252 -13.01 -10.03 -30.60
N ALA A 253 -13.81 -9.10 -30.05
CA ALA A 253 -14.39 -7.96 -30.77
C ALA A 253 -13.36 -6.91 -31.22
N GLY A 254 -12.08 -7.11 -30.88
CA GLY A 254 -10.93 -6.35 -31.38
C GLY A 254 -10.29 -6.92 -32.65
N ALA A 255 -10.94 -7.82 -33.38
CA ALA A 255 -10.43 -8.39 -34.64
C ALA A 255 -10.44 -7.41 -35.84
N GLY A 256 -10.18 -6.12 -35.60
CA GLY A 256 -9.82 -5.12 -36.60
C GLY A 256 -8.30 -4.98 -36.62
N ALA A 257 -7.66 -5.40 -37.71
CA ALA A 257 -6.21 -5.44 -37.81
C ALA A 257 -5.58 -4.03 -37.83
N ASP A 258 -4.60 -3.76 -36.95
CA ASP A 258 -3.21 -3.44 -37.33
C ASP A 258 -2.21 -3.30 -36.14
N GLU A 259 -2.37 -4.05 -35.03
CA GLU A 259 -1.32 -4.14 -34.00
C GLU A 259 -1.04 -5.61 -33.61
N LEU A 260 -0.35 -6.31 -34.51
CA LEU A 260 0.33 -7.57 -34.19
C LEU A 260 1.69 -7.28 -33.54
N ASP A 261 1.69 -6.64 -32.36
CA ASP A 261 2.88 -6.58 -31.50
C ASP A 261 2.79 -7.62 -30.38
N ASP A 262 3.76 -8.53 -30.37
CA ASP A 262 3.81 -9.75 -29.56
C ASP A 262 4.08 -9.43 -28.08
N GLY A 263 3.14 -9.79 -27.20
CA GLY A 263 3.36 -9.80 -25.75
C GLY A 263 3.86 -8.48 -25.17
N ALA A 264 3.57 -7.37 -25.85
CA ALA A 264 4.17 -6.08 -25.56
C ALA A 264 3.78 -5.62 -24.16
N ARG A 265 4.76 -5.78 -23.25
CA ARG A 265 4.87 -4.98 -22.04
C ARG A 265 4.58 -3.54 -22.42
N TYR A 266 3.41 -3.02 -22.03
CA TYR A 266 3.28 -1.58 -21.84
C TYR A 266 4.49 -1.17 -20.99
N PRO A 267 5.41 -0.33 -21.51
CA PRO A 267 6.60 0.03 -20.76
C PRO A 267 6.08 0.68 -19.50
N ALA A 268 6.35 0.04 -18.35
CA ALA A 268 5.64 0.28 -17.09
C ALA A 268 5.42 1.78 -16.92
N SER A 269 4.17 2.21 -17.08
CA SER A 269 3.82 3.63 -17.16
C SER A 269 4.37 4.27 -15.92
N ALA A 270 5.33 5.20 -16.08
CA ALA A 270 6.12 5.68 -14.97
C ALA A 270 5.18 6.11 -13.83
N PRO A 271 5.38 5.61 -12.60
CA PRO A 271 4.39 5.73 -11.53
C PRO A 271 3.92 7.17 -11.39
N LEU A 272 2.62 7.36 -11.17
CA LEU A 272 2.04 8.68 -10.93
C LEU A 272 2.78 9.37 -9.78
N PHE A 273 3.17 8.62 -8.75
CA PHE A 273 4.02 9.07 -7.65
C PHE A 273 5.23 8.15 -7.43
N ALA A 274 6.44 8.65 -7.70
CA ALA A 274 7.69 7.96 -7.37
C ALA A 274 8.12 8.20 -5.91
N GLU A 275 9.06 7.40 -5.38
CA GLU A 275 9.60 7.57 -4.00
C GLU A 275 10.11 9.01 -3.75
N ARG A 276 10.68 9.65 -4.77
CA ARG A 276 11.14 11.05 -4.68
C ARG A 276 10.00 12.05 -4.45
N ASP A 277 8.83 11.80 -5.04
CA ASP A 277 7.68 12.70 -5.00
C ASP A 277 7.03 12.60 -3.61
N ILE A 278 6.85 11.36 -3.11
CA ILE A 278 6.44 11.08 -1.72
C ILE A 278 7.42 11.70 -0.71
N SER A 279 8.73 11.58 -0.96
CA SER A 279 9.76 12.15 -0.07
C SER A 279 9.76 13.68 -0.05
N LEU A 280 9.52 14.31 -1.20
CA LEU A 280 9.37 15.76 -1.32
C LEU A 280 8.14 16.26 -0.56
N ILE A 281 6.98 15.63 -0.73
CA ILE A 281 5.77 15.96 0.02
C ILE A 281 6.03 15.79 1.53
N ALA A 282 6.65 14.68 1.95
CA ALA A 282 6.98 14.44 3.36
C ALA A 282 7.92 15.49 3.98
N GLN A 283 8.82 16.09 3.18
CA GLN A 283 9.63 17.23 3.60
C GLN A 283 8.79 18.51 3.74
N LEU A 284 7.96 18.82 2.74
CA LEU A 284 7.06 19.98 2.78
C LEU A 284 6.07 19.92 3.95
N SER A 285 5.49 18.74 4.23
CA SER A 285 4.60 18.51 5.37
C SER A 285 5.28 18.72 6.72
N GLN A 286 6.59 18.46 6.83
CA GLN A 286 7.34 18.75 8.05
C GLN A 286 7.58 20.26 8.21
N GLN A 287 7.86 20.94 7.10
CA GLN A 287 8.09 22.39 7.04
C GLN A 287 6.82 23.22 7.25
N ALA A 288 5.63 22.68 6.97
CA ALA A 288 4.36 23.39 7.09
C ALA A 288 4.17 24.05 8.47
N HIS A 289 3.91 25.35 8.47
CA HIS A 289 3.74 26.16 9.68
C HIS A 289 2.33 25.98 10.28
N VAL A 290 2.21 26.09 11.60
CA VAL A 290 0.92 26.06 12.31
C VAL A 290 0.90 27.25 13.24
N ASP A 291 0.00 28.20 12.98
CA ASP A 291 -0.11 29.40 13.80
C ASP A 291 -0.70 29.09 15.18
N VAL A 292 -0.49 30.01 16.12
CA VAL A 292 -0.94 29.86 17.52
C VAL A 292 -2.47 29.74 17.60
N ASP A 293 -3.20 30.46 16.76
CA ASP A 293 -4.67 30.42 16.74
C ASP A 293 -5.22 29.14 16.10
N VAL A 294 -4.54 28.59 15.08
CA VAL A 294 -4.84 27.27 14.50
C VAL A 294 -4.50 26.15 15.49
N THR A 295 -3.40 26.29 16.23
CA THR A 295 -3.05 25.39 17.34
C THR A 295 -4.12 25.43 18.44
N ARG A 296 -4.63 26.62 18.79
CA ARG A 296 -5.74 26.77 19.75
C ARG A 296 -7.03 26.13 19.24
N TYR A 297 -7.34 26.28 17.95
CA TYR A 297 -8.49 25.63 17.31
C TYR A 297 -8.37 24.09 17.39
N GLN A 298 -7.21 23.51 17.07
CA GLN A 298 -6.93 22.07 17.24
C GLN A 298 -7.18 21.61 18.68
N MET A 299 -6.63 22.32 19.67
CA MET A 299 -6.80 21.97 21.09
C MET A 299 -8.25 22.11 21.56
N ASN A 300 -8.98 23.10 21.05
CA ASN A 300 -10.41 23.27 21.32
C ASN A 300 -11.22 22.08 20.78
N LEU A 301 -11.04 21.68 19.51
CA LEU A 301 -11.70 20.49 18.95
C LEU A 301 -11.42 19.24 19.80
N VAL A 302 -10.15 19.00 20.15
CA VAL A 302 -9.74 17.87 20.99
C VAL A 302 -10.38 17.91 22.38
N SER A 303 -10.52 19.10 22.97
CA SER A 303 -11.19 19.29 24.27
C SER A 303 -12.68 19.01 24.16
N PHE A 304 -13.35 19.61 23.18
CA PHE A 304 -14.80 19.47 22.96
C PHE A 304 -15.16 18.01 22.64
N LEU A 305 -14.38 17.30 21.81
CA LEU A 305 -14.56 15.86 21.57
C LEU A 305 -14.45 15.02 22.85
N ARG A 306 -13.55 15.35 23.79
CA ARG A 306 -13.44 14.64 25.09
C ARG A 306 -14.63 14.92 26.02
N THR A 307 -15.17 16.13 25.98
CA THR A 307 -16.29 16.56 26.83
C THR A 307 -17.66 16.37 26.19
N HIS A 308 -17.73 16.01 24.91
CA HIS A 308 -18.99 15.74 24.19
C HIS A 308 -19.77 14.61 24.87
N ARG A 309 -21.08 14.81 25.05
CA ARG A 309 -21.92 13.92 25.88
C ARG A 309 -22.05 12.51 25.32
N ALA A 310 -22.05 12.37 23.99
CA ALA A 310 -22.14 11.07 23.34
C ALA A 310 -20.81 10.30 23.34
N VAL A 311 -19.68 10.93 23.66
CA VAL A 311 -18.35 10.30 23.58
C VAL A 311 -17.98 9.57 24.87
N ALA A 312 -17.84 8.25 24.77
CA ALA A 312 -17.30 7.37 25.79
C ALA A 312 -15.76 7.30 25.76
N GLY A 313 -15.13 7.50 24.59
CA GLY A 313 -13.68 7.40 24.44
C GLY A 313 -13.17 7.62 23.01
N GLY A 314 -11.87 7.37 22.80
CA GLY A 314 -11.21 7.47 21.48
C GLY A 314 -10.23 8.62 21.30
N VAL A 315 -10.36 9.70 22.08
CA VAL A 315 -9.56 10.93 21.91
C VAL A 315 -8.22 10.85 22.65
N SER A 316 -7.38 9.89 22.23
CA SER A 316 -6.06 9.61 22.83
C SER A 316 -5.02 10.74 22.57
N PRO A 317 -3.90 10.76 23.31
CA PRO A 317 -2.75 11.62 22.95
C PRO A 317 -2.16 11.28 21.58
N THR A 318 -2.19 10.00 21.17
CA THR A 318 -1.78 9.53 19.85
C THR A 318 -2.63 10.20 18.77
N ALA A 319 -3.95 10.20 18.94
CA ALA A 319 -4.91 10.83 18.04
C ALA A 319 -4.67 12.34 17.91
N THR A 320 -4.40 13.04 19.02
CA THR A 320 -4.04 14.47 18.99
C THR A 320 -2.78 14.73 18.16
N LYS A 321 -1.75 13.87 18.26
CA LYS A 321 -0.54 13.96 17.42
C LYS A 321 -0.83 13.65 15.95
N HIS A 322 -1.70 12.67 15.67
CA HIS A 322 -2.12 12.35 14.31
C HIS A 322 -2.94 13.48 13.67
N LEU A 323 -3.79 14.19 14.43
CA LEU A 323 -4.52 15.38 13.97
C LEU A 323 -3.57 16.47 13.45
N GLU A 324 -2.64 16.93 14.29
CA GLU A 324 -1.66 17.96 13.92
C GLU A 324 -0.86 17.53 12.69
N ARG A 325 -0.36 16.28 12.69
CA ARG A 325 0.46 15.75 11.60
C ARG A 325 -0.32 15.60 10.29
N LEU A 326 -1.59 15.21 10.34
CA LEU A 326 -2.42 15.11 9.13
C LEU A 326 -2.77 16.49 8.58
N ALA A 327 -3.14 17.45 9.43
CA ALA A 327 -3.38 18.83 9.01
C ALA A 327 -2.13 19.45 8.33
N LYS A 328 -0.94 19.21 8.90
CA LYS A 328 0.36 19.55 8.28
C LYS A 328 0.65 18.79 6.98
N SER A 329 0.15 17.57 6.83
CA SER A 329 0.35 16.76 5.62
C SER A 329 -0.56 17.18 4.48
N LEU A 330 -1.74 17.74 4.78
CA LEU A 330 -2.68 18.27 3.79
C LEU A 330 -2.23 19.63 3.23
N ALA A 331 -1.61 20.50 4.03
CA ALA A 331 -1.18 21.84 3.60
C ALA A 331 -0.44 21.88 2.23
N PRO A 332 0.65 21.11 2.01
CA PRO A 332 1.36 21.14 0.74
C PRO A 332 0.59 20.50 -0.43
N LEU A 333 -0.45 19.70 -0.16
CA LEU A 333 -1.34 19.15 -1.20
C LEU A 333 -2.28 20.22 -1.77
N HIS A 334 -2.57 21.26 -0.99
CA HIS A 334 -3.31 22.46 -1.44
C HIS A 334 -2.38 23.62 -1.84
N GLY A 335 -1.09 23.36 -2.06
CA GLY A 335 -0.09 24.39 -2.41
C GLY A 335 0.32 25.31 -1.26
N LEU A 336 -0.15 25.07 -0.03
CA LEU A 336 0.13 25.89 1.14
C LEU A 336 1.38 25.41 1.90
N ASP A 337 2.10 26.35 2.51
CA ASP A 337 3.18 26.09 3.48
C ASP A 337 2.75 26.39 4.93
N TYR A 338 1.45 26.59 5.17
CA TYR A 338 0.82 26.74 6.48
C TYR A 338 -0.49 25.97 6.57
N VAL A 339 -0.89 25.61 7.79
CA VAL A 339 -2.12 24.87 8.08
C VAL A 339 -3.27 25.85 8.35
N THR A 340 -4.41 25.66 7.68
CA THR A 340 -5.64 26.44 7.93
C THR A 340 -6.60 25.69 8.85
N PRO A 341 -7.57 26.38 9.48
CA PRO A 341 -8.63 25.73 10.25
C PRO A 341 -9.44 24.71 9.45
N SER A 342 -9.68 24.96 8.16
CA SER A 342 -10.38 24.02 7.26
C SER A 342 -9.61 22.70 7.09
N LEU A 343 -8.28 22.76 6.98
CA LEU A 343 -7.44 21.55 6.92
C LEU A 343 -7.42 20.80 8.26
N VAL A 344 -7.54 21.51 9.38
CA VAL A 344 -7.72 20.90 10.71
C VAL A 344 -9.07 20.21 10.82
N ALA A 345 -10.15 20.82 10.34
CA ALA A 345 -11.49 20.22 10.34
C ALA A 345 -11.52 18.95 9.46
N LEU A 346 -10.95 18.99 8.25
CA LEU A 346 -10.80 17.82 7.37
C LEU A 346 -9.98 16.72 8.05
N ALA A 347 -8.84 17.07 8.64
CA ALA A 347 -8.01 16.14 9.39
C ALA A 347 -8.75 15.54 10.59
N ALA A 348 -9.60 16.31 11.29
CA ALA A 348 -10.40 15.81 12.41
C ALA A 348 -11.39 14.73 11.95
N LYS A 349 -12.10 14.94 10.83
CA LYS A 349 -12.99 13.93 10.23
C LYS A 349 -12.23 12.63 9.99
N LYS A 350 -11.14 12.64 9.23
CA LYS A 350 -10.39 11.41 8.89
C LYS A 350 -9.60 10.82 10.10
N VAL A 351 -9.19 11.58 11.11
CA VAL A 351 -8.46 11.05 12.29
C VAL A 351 -9.37 10.46 13.35
N TYR A 352 -10.57 11.02 13.55
CA TYR A 352 -11.45 10.62 14.65
C TYR A 352 -12.57 9.66 14.27
N LEU A 353 -12.88 9.50 12.98
CA LEU A 353 -13.91 8.61 12.44
C LEU A 353 -13.91 7.21 13.08
N HIS A 354 -12.80 6.47 12.93
CA HIS A 354 -12.64 5.13 13.51
C HIS A 354 -12.40 5.15 15.02
N ARG A 355 -11.91 6.27 15.58
CA ARG A 355 -11.46 6.35 16.98
C ARG A 355 -12.60 6.61 17.96
N ILE A 356 -13.55 7.48 17.63
CA ILE A 356 -14.60 7.90 18.55
C ILE A 356 -15.49 6.71 18.91
N GLN A 357 -15.60 6.46 20.20
CA GLN A 357 -16.51 5.47 20.76
C GLN A 357 -17.70 6.20 21.35
N VAL A 358 -18.87 6.02 20.73
CA VAL A 358 -20.14 6.52 21.26
C VAL A 358 -20.58 5.69 22.48
N VAL A 359 -21.27 6.33 23.43
CA VAL A 359 -21.91 5.69 24.59
C VAL A 359 -22.98 4.69 24.12
N ALA A 360 -22.62 3.40 24.04
CA ALA A 360 -23.50 2.33 23.57
C ALA A 360 -24.66 1.98 24.53
N ASP A 361 -24.51 2.28 25.82
CA ASP A 361 -25.55 2.12 26.84
C ASP A 361 -25.83 3.48 27.49
N PRO A 362 -27.01 4.09 27.26
CA PRO A 362 -27.37 5.38 27.84
C PRO A 362 -27.24 5.46 29.36
N GLN A 363 -27.32 4.35 30.09
CA GLN A 363 -27.10 4.34 31.55
C GLN A 363 -25.65 4.67 31.95
N ARG A 364 -24.70 4.58 31.02
CA ARG A 364 -23.27 4.88 31.21
C ARG A 364 -22.88 6.30 30.81
N GLU A 365 -23.81 7.10 30.32
CA GLU A 365 -23.54 8.52 30.03
C GLU A 365 -23.24 9.28 31.34
N ARG A 366 -22.33 10.25 31.28
CA ARG A 366 -21.79 10.92 32.48
C ARG A 366 -22.87 11.65 33.28
N SER A 367 -23.90 12.21 32.64
CA SER A 367 -24.95 12.94 33.37
C SER A 367 -25.93 12.04 34.13
N MET A 368 -25.91 10.71 33.91
CA MET A 368 -26.63 9.73 34.73
C MET A 368 -26.13 9.71 36.19
N GLN A 369 -24.84 9.98 36.43
CA GLN A 369 -24.28 10.10 37.79
C GLN A 369 -24.84 11.30 38.57
N TRP A 370 -25.45 12.26 37.86
CA TRP A 370 -25.99 13.51 38.39
C TRP A 370 -27.53 13.54 38.35
N GLY A 371 -28.17 12.38 38.19
CA GLY A 371 -29.63 12.25 38.26
C GLY A 371 -30.39 12.65 36.99
N SER A 372 -29.75 12.62 35.82
CA SER A 372 -30.45 12.84 34.55
C SER A 372 -31.46 11.75 34.23
N GLU A 373 -32.59 12.11 33.62
CA GLU A 373 -33.61 11.12 33.24
C GLU A 373 -33.16 10.25 32.07
N LEU A 374 -33.21 8.94 32.26
CA LEU A 374 -32.78 7.94 31.26
C LEU A 374 -33.53 8.07 29.93
N GLY A 375 -34.80 8.49 29.93
CA GLY A 375 -35.57 8.73 28.71
C GLY A 375 -35.02 9.88 27.88
N ALA A 376 -34.66 11.00 28.53
CA ALA A 376 -34.07 12.16 27.87
C ALA A 376 -32.64 11.86 27.37
N VAL A 377 -31.84 11.12 28.14
CA VAL A 377 -30.49 10.69 27.70
C VAL A 377 -30.59 9.72 26.51
N ARG A 378 -31.56 8.80 26.51
CA ARG A 378 -31.79 7.89 25.37
C ARG A 378 -32.14 8.66 24.10
N ALA A 379 -33.09 9.58 24.16
CA ALA A 379 -33.51 10.38 23.01
C ALA A 379 -32.38 11.28 22.47
N LEU A 380 -31.49 11.76 23.35
CA LEU A 380 -30.33 12.56 22.95
C LEU A 380 -29.21 11.75 22.27
N LEU A 381 -29.08 10.46 22.60
CA LEU A 381 -28.09 9.55 22.00
C LEU A 381 -28.64 8.79 20.78
N GLU A 382 -29.92 8.93 20.46
CA GLU A 382 -30.57 8.25 19.35
C GLU A 382 -30.07 8.80 18.01
N GLY A 383 -29.58 7.91 17.13
CA GLY A 383 -28.99 8.30 15.84
C GLY A 383 -27.60 8.95 15.90
N VAL A 384 -27.03 9.19 17.09
CA VAL A 384 -25.71 9.85 17.20
C VAL A 384 -24.58 8.85 16.97
N GLY A 385 -23.93 8.91 15.82
CA GLY A 385 -22.71 8.17 15.49
C GLY A 385 -21.43 8.99 15.68
N PRO A 386 -20.26 8.40 15.36
CA PRO A 386 -18.97 9.11 15.38
C PRO A 386 -18.91 10.31 14.43
N GLU A 387 -19.61 10.25 13.30
CA GLU A 387 -19.61 11.29 12.26
C GLU A 387 -20.36 12.53 12.75
N GLU A 388 -21.58 12.36 13.28
CA GLU A 388 -22.41 13.43 13.84
C GLU A 388 -21.71 14.13 15.02
N VAL A 389 -21.01 13.38 15.86
CA VAL A 389 -20.19 13.93 16.95
C VAL A 389 -19.07 14.83 16.42
N ILE A 390 -18.42 14.46 15.32
CA ILE A 390 -17.34 15.24 14.73
C ILE A 390 -17.90 16.52 14.09
N GLU A 391 -18.99 16.42 13.32
CA GLU A 391 -19.63 17.60 12.71
C GLU A 391 -20.15 18.58 13.76
N ASP A 392 -20.82 18.09 14.82
CA ASP A 392 -21.31 18.92 15.93
C ASP A 392 -20.15 19.67 16.60
N VAL A 393 -19.05 18.99 16.93
CA VAL A 393 -17.89 19.65 17.54
C VAL A 393 -17.19 20.62 16.58
N ILE A 394 -17.11 20.32 15.27
CA ILE A 394 -16.57 21.26 14.27
C ILE A 394 -17.45 22.51 14.16
N GLY A 395 -18.79 22.37 14.24
CA GLY A 395 -19.74 23.48 14.21
C GLY A 395 -19.78 24.31 15.50
N LEU A 396 -19.58 23.67 16.66
CA LEU A 396 -19.58 24.33 17.97
C LEU A 396 -18.28 25.12 18.25
N VAL A 397 -17.14 24.63 17.77
CA VAL A 397 -15.85 25.29 17.99
C VAL A 397 -15.66 26.40 16.95
N GLY A 398 -15.79 27.65 17.40
CA GLY A 398 -15.57 28.83 16.57
C GLY A 398 -14.21 28.80 15.85
N VAL A 399 -14.26 28.96 14.53
CA VAL A 399 -13.09 29.09 13.65
C VAL A 399 -12.35 30.39 13.99
N PRO A 400 -11.01 30.39 14.15
CA PRO A 400 -10.26 31.63 14.34
C PRO A 400 -10.34 32.51 13.08
N ASN A 401 -10.47 33.83 13.31
CA ASN A 401 -10.59 34.86 12.27
C ASN A 401 -9.32 35.01 11.42
#